data_AF-A0A831WSQ1-F1
#
_entry.id   AF-A0A831WSQ1-F1
#
_cell.length_a   1.000
_cell.length_b   1.000
_cell.length_c   1.000
_cell.angle_alpha   90.00
_cell.angle_beta   90.00
_cell.angle_gamma   90.00
#
_symmetry.space_group_name_H-M   'P 1'
#
loop_
_entity.id
_entity.type
_entity.pdbx_description
1 polymer ?
#
loop_
_entity_poly.entity_id
_entity_poly.type
_entity_poly.pdbx_seq_one_letter_code
_entity_poly.pdbx_strand_id
1 'polypeptide(L)'
;MLYPFKFKPIYKEKIWGGDNLKKYLNKDIKSGSKIGESWEVADHFEDNSVIINGELKGETLNNVLKEYGRELLGTKPEDRYLKRFPLLIKFIDANDKLSVQVHPNDEYANKNENGEFGKTEMWYIVHAEPGAKLIAGLKPGTTKEEFKELIESNELENVLHKVKVKTGDVIFIPAGRVHAIMPGLVINEIQQNSDVTY
;
A
#
# COMPACT_ATOMS: atom_id res chain seq x y z
N MET A 1 0.31 -0.56 -30.76
CA MET A 1 1.65 -0.59 -30.12
C MET A 1 1.48 0.04 -28.75
N LEU A 2 1.97 -0.60 -27.69
CA LEU A 2 1.91 -0.03 -26.35
C LEU A 2 2.73 1.27 -26.24
N TYR A 3 2.32 2.15 -25.34
CA TYR A 3 2.93 3.46 -25.08
C TYR A 3 2.86 3.78 -23.58
N PRO A 4 3.59 4.78 -23.07
CA PRO A 4 3.53 5.14 -21.65
C PRO A 4 2.11 5.56 -21.23
N PHE A 5 1.53 4.80 -20.31
CA PHE A 5 0.20 5.08 -19.77
C PHE A 5 0.25 6.12 -18.66
N LYS A 6 -0.71 7.03 -18.70
CA LYS A 6 -1.07 7.89 -17.57
C LYS A 6 -2.40 7.39 -17.05
N PHE A 7 -2.51 7.26 -15.74
CA PHE A 7 -3.74 6.86 -15.08
C PHE A 7 -4.36 8.05 -14.36
N LYS A 8 -5.69 8.02 -14.24
CA LYS A 8 -6.39 8.87 -13.27
C LYS A 8 -6.25 8.23 -11.89
N PRO A 9 -5.76 8.95 -10.86
CA PRO A 9 -5.70 8.40 -9.51
C PRO A 9 -7.08 8.07 -8.96
N ILE A 10 -7.16 6.99 -8.16
CA ILE A 10 -8.36 6.64 -7.39
C ILE A 10 -8.14 7.12 -5.95
N TYR A 11 -8.91 8.11 -5.53
CA TYR A 11 -8.80 8.67 -4.18
C TYR A 11 -9.67 7.89 -3.19
N LYS A 12 -9.12 7.56 -2.02
CA LYS A 12 -9.83 6.89 -0.93
C LYS A 12 -9.90 7.77 0.30
N GLU A 13 -11.12 8.01 0.79
CA GLU A 13 -11.33 8.66 2.07
C GLU A 13 -10.94 7.74 3.23
N LYS A 14 -10.26 8.30 4.23
CA LYS A 14 -9.84 7.61 5.46
C LYS A 14 -9.95 8.56 6.64
N ILE A 15 -10.26 8.03 7.81
CA ILE A 15 -10.42 8.85 9.04
C ILE A 15 -9.15 9.67 9.39
N TRP A 16 -7.98 9.17 9.00
CA TRP A 16 -6.65 9.74 9.22
C TRP A 16 -6.11 10.52 8.00
N GLY A 17 -6.90 10.64 6.93
CA GLY A 17 -6.52 11.37 5.72
C GLY A 17 -6.58 12.90 5.91
N GLY A 18 -5.98 13.63 4.96
CA GLY A 18 -5.86 15.07 5.03
C GLY A 18 -5.41 15.72 3.73
N ASP A 19 -4.74 16.87 3.85
CA ASP A 19 -4.40 17.73 2.72
C ASP A 19 -2.95 17.55 2.23
N ASN A 20 -2.16 16.64 2.81
CA ASN A 20 -0.73 16.57 2.50
C ASN A 20 -0.47 15.99 1.10
N LEU A 21 -1.34 15.12 0.58
CA LEU A 21 -1.26 14.67 -0.82
C LEU A 21 -1.40 15.85 -1.79
N LYS A 22 -2.27 16.80 -1.48
CA LYS A 22 -2.36 18.05 -2.25
C LYS A 22 -1.10 18.91 -2.05
N LYS A 23 -0.70 19.12 -0.80
CA LYS A 23 0.42 20.00 -0.43
C LYS A 23 1.77 19.57 -1.03
N TYR A 24 2.10 18.29 -0.93
CA TYR A 24 3.44 17.79 -1.29
C TYR A 24 3.49 17.10 -2.66
N LEU A 25 2.36 16.60 -3.17
CA LEU A 25 2.29 15.87 -4.44
C LEU A 25 1.41 16.56 -5.49
N ASN A 26 0.89 17.76 -5.19
CA ASN A 26 0.03 18.55 -6.07
C ASN A 26 -1.17 17.74 -6.63
N LYS A 27 -1.72 16.85 -5.81
CA LYS A 27 -2.90 16.05 -6.19
C LYS A 27 -4.14 16.94 -6.28
N ASP A 28 -4.98 16.67 -7.26
CA ASP A 28 -6.23 17.40 -7.51
C ASP A 28 -7.31 16.96 -6.52
N ILE A 29 -7.18 17.46 -5.30
CA ILE A 29 -8.06 17.13 -4.18
C ILE A 29 -8.62 18.43 -3.58
N LYS A 30 -9.90 18.41 -3.20
CA LYS A 30 -10.54 19.53 -2.49
C LYS A 30 -9.94 19.66 -1.09
N SER A 31 -9.59 20.88 -0.69
CA SER A 31 -9.05 21.13 0.65
C SER A 31 -10.07 20.79 1.73
N GLY A 32 -9.60 20.24 2.85
CA GLY A 32 -10.46 19.74 3.92
C GLY A 32 -11.10 18.39 3.62
N SER A 33 -10.77 17.76 2.48
CA SER A 33 -11.12 16.35 2.24
C SER A 33 -10.33 15.44 3.16
N LYS A 34 -10.91 14.29 3.52
CA LYS A 34 -10.23 13.25 4.30
C LYS A 34 -9.60 12.18 3.40
N ILE A 35 -8.97 12.58 2.29
CA ILE A 35 -8.31 11.60 1.42
C ILE A 35 -7.04 11.11 2.12
N GLY A 36 -7.02 9.83 2.46
CA GLY A 36 -5.85 9.17 3.05
C GLY A 36 -5.00 8.46 2.02
N GLU A 37 -5.61 7.96 0.94
CA GLU A 37 -4.88 7.21 -0.09
C GLU A 37 -5.18 7.74 -1.49
N SER A 38 -4.14 7.74 -2.33
CA SER A 38 -4.22 8.00 -3.76
C SER A 38 -3.63 6.80 -4.49
N TRP A 39 -4.49 5.94 -5.03
CA TRP A 39 -4.04 4.76 -5.79
C TRP A 39 -3.68 5.19 -7.20
N GLU A 40 -2.43 4.98 -7.57
CA GLU A 40 -1.83 5.43 -8.84
C GLU A 40 -1.81 4.32 -9.89
N VAL A 41 -1.64 3.07 -9.46
CA VAL A 41 -1.71 1.88 -10.29
C VAL A 41 -2.45 0.81 -9.48
N ALA A 42 -3.58 0.35 -10.01
CA ALA A 42 -4.45 -0.63 -9.38
C ALA A 42 -5.14 -1.50 -10.44
N ASP A 43 -5.26 -2.78 -10.13
CA ASP A 43 -6.01 -3.80 -10.88
C ASP A 43 -6.65 -4.73 -9.83
N HIS A 44 -7.47 -4.16 -8.93
CA HIS A 44 -7.95 -4.83 -7.72
C HIS A 44 -9.48 -4.77 -7.64
N PHE A 45 -10.15 -5.85 -8.06
CA PHE A 45 -11.61 -5.98 -8.11
C PHE A 45 -12.28 -4.80 -8.82
N GLU A 46 -13.03 -3.96 -8.10
CA GLU A 46 -13.72 -2.80 -8.64
C GLU A 46 -12.78 -1.60 -8.86
N ASP A 47 -11.62 -1.59 -8.19
CA ASP A 47 -10.63 -0.52 -8.28
C ASP A 47 -9.61 -0.81 -9.36
N ASN A 48 -9.91 -0.35 -10.57
CA ASN A 48 -9.03 -0.48 -11.73
C ASN A 48 -8.57 0.89 -12.22
N SER A 49 -7.27 1.02 -12.44
CA SER A 49 -6.70 2.23 -13.04
C SER A 49 -7.16 2.38 -14.49
N VAL A 50 -7.69 3.56 -14.81
CA VAL A 50 -8.19 3.91 -16.15
C VAL A 50 -7.17 4.79 -16.87
N ILE A 51 -6.82 4.40 -18.09
CA ILE A 51 -5.89 5.13 -18.94
C ILE A 51 -6.52 6.45 -19.41
N ILE A 52 -5.79 7.56 -19.29
CA ILE A 52 -6.30 8.90 -19.66
C ILE A 52 -5.70 9.48 -20.94
N ASN A 53 -4.76 8.78 -21.58
CA ASN A 53 -4.03 9.26 -22.76
C ASN A 53 -3.93 8.22 -23.88
N GLY A 54 -3.70 8.69 -25.11
CA GLY A 54 -3.47 7.86 -26.29
C GLY A 54 -4.69 7.09 -26.78
N GLU A 55 -4.46 6.06 -27.58
CA GLU A 55 -5.50 5.27 -28.27
C GLU A 55 -6.33 4.38 -27.33
N LEU A 56 -5.71 3.85 -26.27
CA LEU A 56 -6.34 3.04 -25.22
C LEU A 56 -6.99 3.90 -24.11
N LYS A 57 -7.22 5.20 -24.35
CA LYS A 57 -7.87 6.08 -23.37
C LYS A 57 -9.27 5.55 -23.04
N GLY A 58 -9.57 5.44 -21.74
CA GLY A 58 -10.84 4.90 -21.23
C GLY A 58 -10.78 3.41 -20.90
N GLU A 59 -9.77 2.69 -21.39
CA GLU A 59 -9.55 1.29 -20.99
C GLU A 59 -8.98 1.17 -19.58
N THR A 60 -9.32 0.06 -18.92
CA THR A 60 -8.76 -0.31 -17.62
C THR A 60 -7.43 -1.03 -17.80
N LEU A 61 -6.54 -0.93 -16.80
CA LEU A 61 -5.30 -1.71 -16.77
C LEU A 61 -5.57 -3.22 -16.92
N ASN A 62 -6.64 -3.72 -16.30
CA ASN A 62 -7.06 -5.10 -16.41
C ASN A 62 -7.39 -5.52 -17.85
N ASN A 63 -8.16 -4.70 -18.57
CA ASN A 63 -8.54 -4.99 -19.97
C ASN A 63 -7.31 -5.01 -20.87
N VAL A 64 -6.43 -4.00 -20.72
CA VAL A 64 -5.19 -3.94 -21.50
C VAL A 64 -4.26 -5.11 -21.17
N LEU A 65 -4.19 -5.54 -19.90
CA LEU A 65 -3.44 -6.73 -19.54
C LEU A 65 -4.01 -8.00 -20.20
N LYS A 66 -5.34 -8.15 -20.25
CA LYS A 66 -6.00 -9.29 -20.93
C LYS A 66 -5.74 -9.31 -22.43
N GLU A 67 -5.76 -8.14 -23.07
CA GLU A 67 -5.56 -8.01 -24.53
C GLU A 67 -4.10 -8.19 -24.93
N TYR A 68 -3.18 -7.49 -24.25
CA TYR A 68 -1.78 -7.42 -24.64
C TYR A 68 -0.88 -8.43 -23.91
N GLY A 69 -1.34 -8.98 -22.79
CA GLY A 69 -0.67 -10.05 -22.03
C GLY A 69 0.82 -9.76 -21.79
N ARG A 70 1.67 -10.57 -22.43
CA ARG A 70 3.13 -10.49 -22.30
C ARG A 70 3.74 -9.24 -22.93
N GLU A 71 3.08 -8.58 -23.87
CA GLU A 71 3.55 -7.31 -24.42
C GLU A 71 3.51 -6.21 -23.34
N LEU A 72 2.50 -6.24 -22.45
CA LEU A 72 2.38 -5.29 -21.33
C LEU A 72 3.21 -5.72 -20.12
N LEU A 73 3.06 -6.97 -19.69
CA LEU A 73 3.65 -7.48 -18.44
C LEU A 73 5.16 -7.77 -18.55
N GLY A 74 5.64 -7.98 -19.78
CA GLY A 74 6.97 -8.50 -20.04
C GLY A 74 7.09 -10.00 -19.73
N THR A 75 8.31 -10.51 -19.83
CA THR A 75 8.60 -11.96 -19.79
C THR A 75 9.05 -12.48 -18.42
N LYS A 76 9.46 -11.60 -17.51
CA LYS A 76 9.97 -11.99 -16.18
C LYS A 76 8.88 -12.39 -15.19
N PRO A 77 7.73 -11.70 -15.09
CA PRO A 77 6.70 -12.08 -14.12
C PRO A 77 6.12 -13.47 -14.42
N GLU A 78 5.74 -14.21 -13.39
CA GLU A 78 5.08 -15.52 -13.51
C GLU A 78 3.75 -15.43 -14.29
N ASP A 79 3.35 -16.52 -14.94
CA ASP A 79 2.10 -16.60 -15.74
C ASP A 79 0.84 -16.26 -14.95
N ARG A 80 0.83 -16.50 -13.63
CA ARG A 80 -0.32 -16.14 -12.77
C ARG A 80 -0.66 -14.65 -12.83
N TYR A 81 0.32 -13.79 -13.09
CA TYR A 81 0.14 -12.34 -13.20
C TYR A 81 -0.42 -11.88 -14.56
N LEU A 82 -0.63 -12.78 -15.52
CA LEU A 82 -1.39 -12.46 -16.73
C LEU A 82 -2.90 -12.29 -16.46
N LYS A 83 -3.38 -12.80 -15.32
CA LYS A 83 -4.80 -12.69 -14.91
C LYS A 83 -5.09 -11.39 -14.17
N ARG A 84 -4.10 -10.87 -13.45
CA ARG A 84 -4.19 -9.67 -12.62
C ARG A 84 -2.80 -9.09 -12.41
N PHE A 85 -2.66 -7.79 -12.64
CA PHE A 85 -1.40 -7.06 -12.52
C PHE A 85 -0.79 -7.28 -11.11
N PRO A 86 0.53 -7.49 -10.99
CA PRO A 86 1.13 -7.97 -9.75
C PRO A 86 1.17 -6.94 -8.61
N LEU A 87 1.08 -5.64 -8.90
CA LEU A 87 1.33 -4.57 -7.95
C LEU A 87 0.14 -3.63 -7.77
N LEU A 88 0.01 -3.10 -6.56
CA LEU A 88 -0.78 -1.92 -6.22
C LEU A 88 0.19 -0.83 -5.77
N ILE A 89 0.09 0.35 -6.37
CA ILE A 89 0.96 1.50 -6.06
C ILE A 89 0.07 2.64 -5.59
N LYS A 90 0.35 3.17 -4.40
CA LYS A 90 -0.43 4.25 -3.81
C LYS A 90 0.41 5.22 -3.00
N PHE A 91 -0.05 6.46 -2.92
CA PHE A 91 0.42 7.38 -1.90
C PHE A 91 -0.49 7.33 -0.68
N ILE A 92 0.09 7.42 0.51
CA ILE A 92 -0.62 7.49 1.78
C ILE A 92 -0.26 8.80 2.48
N ASP A 93 -1.27 9.49 3.03
CA ASP A 93 -1.13 10.65 3.89
C ASP A 93 -1.60 10.35 5.32
N ALA A 94 -0.65 10.09 6.22
CA ALA A 94 -0.92 9.75 7.61
C ALA A 94 -0.93 11.01 8.51
N ASN A 95 -2.12 11.54 8.80
CA ASN A 95 -2.31 12.64 9.76
C ASN A 95 -2.64 12.15 11.18
N ASP A 96 -2.86 10.85 11.35
CA ASP A 96 -3.03 10.20 12.65
C ASP A 96 -2.32 8.83 12.65
N LYS A 97 -2.30 8.14 13.79
CA LYS A 97 -1.84 6.75 13.90
C LYS A 97 -2.77 5.88 13.08
N LEU A 98 -2.23 5.18 12.09
CA LEU A 98 -2.95 4.10 11.41
C LEU A 98 -2.99 2.87 12.34
N SER A 99 -3.87 1.92 12.00
CA SER A 99 -3.94 0.66 12.74
C SER A 99 -2.60 -0.07 12.71
N VAL A 100 -2.34 -0.84 13.77
CA VAL A 100 -1.28 -1.85 13.77
C VAL A 100 -1.77 -3.01 12.92
N GLN A 101 -0.95 -3.43 11.96
CA GLN A 101 -1.34 -4.37 10.92
C GLN A 101 -0.32 -5.49 10.76
N VAL A 102 -0.79 -6.63 10.27
CA VAL A 102 0.07 -7.66 9.69
C VAL A 102 -0.56 -8.22 8.42
N HIS A 103 0.28 -8.47 7.42
CA HIS A 103 -0.17 -8.98 6.12
C HIS A 103 0.27 -10.42 5.91
N PRO A 104 -0.57 -11.28 5.29
CA PRO A 104 -0.18 -12.65 4.96
C PRO A 104 0.78 -12.72 3.77
N ASN A 105 1.50 -13.84 3.68
CA ASN A 105 2.21 -14.22 2.47
C ASN A 105 1.26 -14.87 1.45
N ASP A 106 1.75 -15.16 0.24
CA ASP A 106 0.94 -15.76 -0.83
C ASP A 106 0.30 -17.10 -0.42
N GLU A 107 1.02 -17.95 0.31
CA GLU A 107 0.50 -19.26 0.73
C GLU A 107 -0.69 -19.11 1.69
N TYR A 108 -0.55 -18.25 2.70
CA TYR A 108 -1.59 -18.04 3.71
C TYR A 108 -2.78 -17.28 3.11
N ALA A 109 -2.54 -16.26 2.29
CA ALA A 109 -3.60 -15.51 1.62
C ALA A 109 -4.40 -16.41 0.67
N ASN A 110 -3.71 -17.20 -0.17
CA ASN A 110 -4.38 -18.10 -1.10
C ASN A 110 -5.28 -19.11 -0.38
N LYS A 111 -4.83 -19.63 0.78
CA LYS A 111 -5.59 -20.60 1.57
C LYS A 111 -6.77 -20.00 2.33
N ASN A 112 -6.62 -18.81 2.90
CA ASN A 112 -7.58 -18.25 3.87
C ASN A 112 -8.41 -17.08 3.32
N GLU A 113 -7.99 -16.48 2.21
CA GLU A 113 -8.58 -15.26 1.63
C GLU A 113 -9.04 -15.49 0.19
N ASN A 114 -9.62 -16.66 -0.09
CA ASN A 114 -10.24 -16.98 -1.39
C ASN A 114 -9.31 -16.87 -2.61
N GLY A 115 -8.04 -17.27 -2.46
CA GLY A 115 -7.07 -17.23 -3.56
C GLY A 115 -6.39 -15.87 -3.78
N GLU A 116 -6.51 -14.95 -2.81
CA GLU A 116 -5.89 -13.63 -2.87
C GLU A 116 -4.36 -13.70 -2.81
N PHE A 117 -3.69 -12.66 -3.32
CA PHE A 117 -2.24 -12.52 -3.20
C PHE A 117 -1.86 -12.21 -1.75
N GLY A 118 -0.65 -12.60 -1.36
CA GLY A 118 -0.01 -12.04 -0.18
C GLY A 118 0.23 -10.55 -0.35
N LYS A 119 0.64 -9.90 0.73
CA LYS A 119 0.87 -8.46 0.74
C LYS A 119 2.20 -8.12 1.41
N THR A 120 3.25 -8.27 0.62
CA THR A 120 4.57 -7.66 0.88
C THR A 120 4.59 -6.25 0.31
N GLU A 121 5.24 -5.34 1.03
CA GLU A 121 5.25 -3.92 0.71
C GLU A 121 6.65 -3.31 0.81
N MET A 122 6.79 -2.16 0.17
CA MET A 122 7.90 -1.24 0.33
C MET A 122 7.35 0.18 0.41
N TRP A 123 7.85 0.93 1.39
CA TRP A 123 7.49 2.32 1.59
C TRP A 123 8.68 3.22 1.28
N TYR A 124 8.48 4.16 0.37
CA TYR A 124 9.37 5.30 0.19
C TYR A 124 8.78 6.51 0.92
N ILE A 125 9.56 7.10 1.83
CA ILE A 125 9.13 8.26 2.62
C ILE A 125 9.23 9.52 1.77
N VAL A 126 8.11 9.91 1.16
CA VAL A 126 8.00 11.12 0.33
C VAL A 126 8.16 12.38 1.18
N HIS A 127 7.57 12.37 2.38
CA HIS A 127 7.71 13.44 3.36
C HIS A 127 7.65 12.87 4.77
N ALA A 128 8.46 13.43 5.66
CA ALA A 128 8.42 13.16 7.09
C ALA A 128 8.61 14.44 7.89
N GLU A 129 7.74 14.66 8.86
CA GLU A 129 7.90 15.72 9.85
C GLU A 129 9.13 15.46 10.75
N PRO A 130 9.73 16.51 11.36
CA PRO A 130 10.85 16.34 12.27
C PRO A 130 10.54 15.36 13.41
N GLY A 131 11.33 14.29 13.51
CA GLY A 131 11.16 13.27 14.54
C GLY A 131 10.08 12.23 14.26
N ALA A 132 9.51 12.21 13.04
CA ALA A 132 8.56 11.20 12.60
C ALA A 132 9.12 9.78 12.77
N LYS A 133 8.21 8.86 13.02
CA LYS A 133 8.50 7.45 13.28
C LYS A 133 7.52 6.59 12.49
N LEU A 134 7.80 5.30 12.45
CA LEU A 134 6.84 4.28 12.05
C LEU A 134 7.02 3.07 12.97
N ILE A 135 6.08 2.12 12.92
CA ILE A 135 6.25 0.82 13.56
C ILE A 135 6.67 -0.18 12.49
N ALA A 136 7.79 -0.89 12.75
CA ALA A 136 8.27 -1.97 11.89
C ALA A 136 8.86 -3.08 12.76
N GLY A 137 8.02 -4.09 13.00
CA GLY A 137 8.30 -5.25 13.83
C GLY A 137 7.93 -5.06 15.30
N LEU A 138 8.25 -6.10 16.07
CA LEU A 138 8.14 -6.14 17.52
C LEU A 138 9.51 -5.96 18.15
N LYS A 139 9.53 -5.61 19.43
CA LYS A 139 10.78 -5.55 20.21
C LYS A 139 11.42 -6.95 20.28
N PRO A 140 12.76 -7.04 20.29
CA PRO A 140 13.43 -8.32 20.44
C PRO A 140 12.99 -9.05 21.72
N GLY A 141 12.73 -10.34 21.61
CA GLY A 141 12.33 -11.19 22.73
C GLY A 141 10.82 -11.29 22.96
N THR A 142 9.98 -10.51 22.26
CA THR A 142 8.53 -10.64 22.38
C THR A 142 8.05 -12.03 21.95
N THR A 143 7.39 -12.74 22.87
CA THR A 143 6.84 -14.07 22.61
C THR A 143 5.40 -14.00 22.13
N LYS A 144 4.88 -15.12 21.60
CA LYS A 144 3.48 -15.20 21.15
C LYS A 144 2.51 -15.06 22.33
N GLU A 145 2.87 -15.66 23.47
CA GLU A 145 2.10 -15.64 24.71
C GLU A 145 2.01 -14.21 25.25
N GLU A 146 3.15 -13.52 25.37
CA GLU A 146 3.21 -12.11 25.78
C GLU A 146 2.42 -11.22 24.81
N PHE A 147 2.58 -11.41 23.50
CA PHE A 147 1.86 -10.64 22.49
C PHE A 147 0.34 -10.79 22.63
N LYS A 148 -0.13 -12.02 22.90
CA LYS A 148 -1.56 -12.29 23.11
C LYS A 148 -2.07 -11.62 24.38
N GLU A 149 -1.35 -11.74 25.49
CA GLU A 149 -1.71 -11.10 26.76
C GLU A 149 -1.80 -9.57 26.62
N LEU A 150 -0.84 -8.95 25.92
CA LEU A 150 -0.82 -7.50 25.69
C LEU A 150 -1.93 -7.01 24.76
N ILE A 151 -2.42 -7.84 23.83
CA ILE A 151 -3.62 -7.51 23.07
C ILE A 151 -4.83 -7.49 24.00
N GLU A 152 -5.00 -8.53 24.83
CA GLU A 152 -6.13 -8.65 25.75
C GLU A 152 -6.15 -7.52 26.80
N SER A 153 -4.97 -7.02 27.22
CA SER A 153 -4.84 -5.90 28.16
C SER A 153 -4.82 -4.50 27.52
N ASN A 154 -4.90 -4.38 26.19
CA ASN A 154 -4.73 -3.13 25.43
C ASN A 154 -3.37 -2.44 25.63
N GLU A 155 -2.30 -3.20 25.84
CA GLU A 155 -0.95 -2.71 26.09
C GLU A 155 0.04 -3.06 24.96
N LEU A 156 -0.47 -3.46 23.80
CA LEU A 156 0.33 -3.87 22.64
C LEU A 156 1.41 -2.85 22.25
N GLU A 157 1.14 -1.54 22.40
CA GLU A 157 2.11 -0.48 22.11
C GLU A 157 3.46 -0.67 22.83
N ASN A 158 3.48 -1.38 23.97
CA ASN A 158 4.66 -1.64 24.77
C ASN A 158 5.67 -2.56 24.07
N VAL A 159 5.24 -3.39 23.12
CA VAL A 159 6.13 -4.31 22.37
C VAL A 159 6.34 -3.90 20.92
N LEU A 160 5.75 -2.80 20.44
CA LEU A 160 5.95 -2.33 19.07
C LEU A 160 7.32 -1.67 18.90
N HIS A 161 8.02 -2.04 17.82
CA HIS A 161 9.32 -1.47 17.49
C HIS A 161 9.15 -0.18 16.68
N LYS A 162 9.39 0.96 17.32
CA LYS A 162 9.31 2.29 16.71
C LYS A 162 10.63 2.65 16.04
N VAL A 163 10.61 2.86 14.73
CA VAL A 163 11.76 3.24 13.90
C VAL A 163 11.63 4.72 13.54
N LYS A 164 12.69 5.51 13.77
CA LYS A 164 12.74 6.91 13.28
C LYS A 164 13.02 6.91 11.79
N VAL A 165 12.35 7.78 11.06
CA VAL A 165 12.52 7.93 9.62
C VAL A 165 12.64 9.40 9.23
N LYS A 166 13.18 9.65 8.03
CA LYS A 166 13.24 10.96 7.39
C LYS A 166 12.83 10.85 5.93
N THR A 167 12.58 12.00 5.31
CA THR A 167 12.30 12.10 3.87
C THR A 167 13.42 11.44 3.07
N GLY A 168 13.04 10.61 2.10
CA GLY A 168 13.95 9.85 1.24
C GLY A 168 14.31 8.46 1.76
N ASP A 169 13.96 8.10 3.00
CA ASP A 169 14.17 6.74 3.51
C ASP A 169 13.29 5.72 2.76
N VAL A 170 13.77 4.47 2.72
CA VAL A 170 13.07 3.32 2.12
C VAL A 170 12.95 2.22 3.16
N ILE A 171 11.75 1.68 3.32
CA ILE A 171 11.41 0.72 4.36
C ILE A 171 10.75 -0.48 3.70
N PHE A 172 11.35 -1.65 3.87
CA PHE A 172 10.79 -2.90 3.35
C PHE A 172 9.97 -3.62 4.43
N ILE A 173 8.72 -3.92 4.09
CA ILE A 173 7.75 -4.60 4.96
C ILE A 173 7.41 -5.95 4.31
N PRO A 174 8.17 -7.02 4.62
CA PRO A 174 7.80 -8.36 4.18
C PRO A 174 6.50 -8.80 4.85
N ALA A 175 5.73 -9.62 4.14
CA ALA A 175 4.58 -10.31 4.72
C ALA A 175 4.94 -10.98 6.06
N GLY A 176 4.03 -10.91 7.03
CA GLY A 176 4.20 -11.40 8.41
C GLY A 176 4.85 -10.39 9.36
N ARG A 177 5.35 -9.25 8.88
CA ARG A 177 5.88 -8.19 9.75
C ARG A 177 4.74 -7.34 10.32
N VAL A 178 4.64 -7.26 11.65
CA VAL A 178 3.77 -6.28 12.33
C VAL A 178 4.28 -4.87 12.03
N HIS A 179 3.41 -3.97 11.62
CA HIS A 179 3.80 -2.60 11.27
C HIS A 179 2.63 -1.61 11.44
N ALA A 180 2.94 -0.32 11.41
CA ALA A 180 1.96 0.76 11.36
C ALA A 180 2.62 2.03 10.85
N ILE A 181 1.88 2.83 10.08
CA ILE A 181 2.28 4.17 9.69
C ILE A 181 1.82 5.13 10.79
N MET A 182 2.73 5.96 11.26
CA MET A 182 2.45 6.94 12.32
C MET A 182 2.23 8.34 11.72
N PRO A 183 1.66 9.29 12.49
CA PRO A 183 1.38 10.63 11.98
C PRO A 183 2.64 11.35 11.47
N GLY A 184 2.41 12.31 10.57
CA GLY A 184 3.45 13.19 10.03
C GLY A 184 4.23 12.57 8.87
N LEU A 185 3.66 11.55 8.22
CA LEU A 185 4.25 10.86 7.08
C LEU A 185 3.37 10.98 5.83
N VAL A 186 4.02 11.29 4.69
CA VAL A 186 3.50 10.95 3.37
C VAL A 186 4.41 9.90 2.78
N ILE A 187 3.85 8.77 2.35
CA ILE A 187 4.63 7.66 1.78
C ILE A 187 4.13 7.30 0.40
N ASN A 188 5.02 6.75 -0.42
CA ASN A 188 4.67 5.96 -1.59
C ASN A 188 4.79 4.49 -1.19
N GLU A 189 3.67 3.79 -1.16
CA GLU A 189 3.58 2.36 -0.86
C GLU A 189 3.48 1.59 -2.17
N ILE A 190 4.47 0.73 -2.40
CA ILE A 190 4.53 -0.22 -3.49
C ILE A 190 4.34 -1.60 -2.88
N GLN A 191 3.22 -2.24 -3.18
CA GLN A 191 2.82 -3.50 -2.58
C GLN A 191 2.41 -4.51 -3.65
N GLN A 192 2.37 -5.78 -3.28
CA GLN A 192 1.61 -6.76 -4.06
C GLN A 192 0.16 -6.32 -4.20
N ASN A 193 -0.48 -6.67 -5.31
CA ASN A 193 -1.86 -6.31 -5.60
C ASN A 193 -2.87 -7.10 -4.74
N SER A 194 -3.00 -6.71 -3.49
CA SER A 194 -3.83 -7.33 -2.45
C SER A 194 -4.26 -6.25 -1.45
N ASP A 195 -5.48 -6.35 -0.93
CA ASP A 195 -5.96 -5.47 0.16
C ASP A 195 -6.12 -6.22 1.50
N VAL A 196 -5.58 -7.45 1.60
CA VAL A 196 -5.71 -8.27 2.82
C VAL A 196 -4.92 -7.67 3.97
N THR A 197 -5.61 -7.37 5.06
CA THR A 197 -5.05 -6.76 6.27
C THR A 197 -5.68 -7.39 7.50
N TYR A 198 -4.84 -7.81 8.45
CA TYR A 198 -5.24 -8.23 9.79
C TYR A 198 -4.83 -7.19 10.82
#